data_AF-A0A9P0KZ05-F1
#
_entry.id   AF-A0A9P0KZ05-F1
#
_cell.length_a   1.000
_cell.length_b   1.000
_cell.length_c   1.000
_cell.angle_alpha   90.00
_cell.angle_beta   90.00
_cell.angle_gamma   90.00
#
_symmetry.space_group_name_H-M   'P 1'
#
loop_
_entity.id
_entity.type
_entity.pdbx_description
1 polymer ?
#
loop_
_entity_poly.entity_id
_entity_poly.type
_entity_poly.pdbx_seq_one_letter_code
_entity_poly.pdbx_strand_id
1 'polypeptide(L)'
;MTSLKMFWDCIFSPRLVKIYGNGPVERLYEPKTFEKWGDQVINSLYVIWKIGVYTSPFLVGMLYQRGYFEPDGLITLTKLVTSVGVILVVSFCIRGMGRAENPTYTRFLATLQSAQKDLSPSIKQQLNMYDFEFKAWPVEYKSTVEHSDSNPKALSVPKQLTFPQCLLQIPYRIIAYFAIHTFGIRLIYPGTIGILQMVLEQSLLQGRSRLVELYHGERFKIETVDKNEIDALYISRRGNTTNGNTLVVCCEGNAGFYEIGIAITPIEAGYSVLGWNHPGFGGSTGRPYPPQEKNAIDAVMQFAINKLGYKPENIILFGWSIGGYTSTWAAMSYPDIKGLVLDATFDDVLPLAVNHMPRWWGPIVEVAIREHVNLNIIENLVKYPGPVFIIRRTEDEVICLR
;
A
#
# COMPACT_ATOMS: atom_id res chain seq x y z
N MET A 1 -28.40 -22.16 0.31
CA MET A 1 -27.86 -22.02 -1.06
C MET A 1 -27.73 -23.41 -1.66
N THR A 2 -28.07 -23.62 -2.93
CA THR A 2 -27.85 -24.90 -3.62
C THR A 2 -26.36 -25.28 -3.57
N SER A 3 -26.05 -26.56 -3.31
CA SER A 3 -24.67 -27.07 -3.16
C SER A 3 -23.74 -26.63 -4.31
N LEU A 4 -24.28 -26.61 -5.54
CA LEU A 4 -23.55 -26.18 -6.74
C LEU A 4 -23.19 -24.67 -6.73
N LYS A 5 -24.08 -23.82 -6.22
CA LYS A 5 -23.82 -22.38 -6.10
C LYS A 5 -22.72 -22.10 -5.08
N MET A 6 -22.76 -22.78 -3.93
CA MET A 6 -21.72 -22.66 -2.90
C MET A 6 -20.34 -23.06 -3.42
N PHE A 7 -20.28 -24.16 -4.17
CA PHE A 7 -19.04 -24.60 -4.82
C PHE A 7 -18.50 -23.52 -5.75
N TRP A 8 -19.34 -22.98 -6.64
CA TRP A 8 -18.93 -21.95 -7.60
C TRP A 8 -18.43 -20.68 -6.91
N ASP A 9 -19.14 -20.24 -5.87
CA ASP A 9 -18.75 -19.08 -5.06
C ASP A 9 -17.39 -19.30 -4.36
N CYS A 10 -17.07 -20.54 -3.96
CA CYS A 10 -15.81 -20.89 -3.29
C CYS A 10 -14.59 -21.01 -4.23
N ILE A 11 -14.78 -21.18 -5.53
CA ILE A 11 -13.67 -21.34 -6.49
C ILE A 11 -12.82 -20.06 -6.52
N PHE A 12 -13.46 -18.90 -6.61
CA PHE A 12 -12.81 -17.60 -6.79
C PHE A 12 -12.88 -16.71 -5.55
N SER A 13 -13.34 -17.23 -4.41
CA SER A 13 -13.40 -16.51 -3.15
C SER A 13 -11.99 -16.19 -2.60
N PRO A 14 -11.85 -15.15 -1.78
CA PRO A 14 -10.56 -14.75 -1.17
C PRO A 14 -10.02 -15.82 -0.22
N ARG A 15 -8.69 -15.92 -0.08
CA ARG A 15 -8.06 -16.69 1.00
C ARG A 15 -8.43 -16.10 2.36
N LEU A 16 -8.92 -16.96 3.24
CA LEU A 16 -9.05 -16.68 4.67
C LEU A 16 -7.71 -17.01 5.34
N VAL A 17 -7.20 -16.10 6.16
CA VAL A 17 -5.86 -16.19 6.76
C VAL A 17 -5.95 -16.50 8.24
N LYS A 18 -6.73 -15.70 8.98
CA LYS A 18 -6.83 -15.78 10.44
C LYS A 18 -8.26 -15.54 10.88
N ILE A 19 -8.62 -16.10 12.03
CA ILE A 19 -9.89 -15.85 12.70
C ILE A 19 -9.58 -15.31 14.09
N TYR A 20 -9.94 -14.05 14.33
CA TYR A 20 -9.83 -13.42 15.63
C TYR A 20 -10.88 -14.02 16.58
N GLY A 21 -10.47 -14.36 17.80
CA GLY A 21 -11.34 -14.95 18.83
C GLY A 21 -11.16 -14.29 20.19
N ASN A 22 -12.00 -14.67 21.16
CA ASN A 22 -11.96 -14.15 22.55
C ASN A 22 -10.80 -14.72 23.40
N GLY A 23 -9.65 -15.06 22.80
CA GLY A 23 -8.56 -15.71 23.52
C GLY A 23 -7.18 -15.27 23.03
N PRO A 24 -6.14 -15.42 23.87
CA PRO A 24 -4.78 -14.95 23.57
C PRO A 24 -3.99 -15.87 22.61
N VAL A 25 -4.60 -16.93 22.09
CA VAL A 25 -3.94 -17.89 21.20
C VAL A 25 -4.29 -17.56 19.77
N GLU A 26 -3.27 -17.29 18.95
CA GLU A 26 -3.43 -17.07 17.52
C GLU A 26 -4.14 -18.27 16.87
N ARG A 27 -5.29 -18.03 16.23
CA ARG A 27 -6.02 -19.05 15.47
C ARG A 27 -5.91 -18.76 13.97
N LEU A 28 -4.85 -19.29 13.36
CA LEU A 28 -4.74 -19.31 11.90
C LEU A 28 -5.82 -20.22 11.30
N TYR A 29 -6.28 -19.88 10.09
CA TYR A 29 -7.21 -20.73 9.37
C TYR A 29 -6.50 -22.01 8.91
N GLU A 30 -7.08 -23.17 9.22
CA GLU A 30 -6.56 -24.47 8.81
C GLU A 30 -7.31 -25.00 7.59
N PRO A 31 -6.70 -24.95 6.38
CA PRO A 31 -7.31 -25.50 5.19
C PRO A 31 -7.32 -27.03 5.23
N LYS A 32 -8.38 -27.64 4.69
CA LYS A 32 -8.46 -29.09 4.47
C LYS A 32 -7.48 -29.54 3.40
N THR A 33 -7.23 -30.86 3.30
CA THR A 33 -6.26 -31.46 2.36
C THR A 33 -6.41 -30.98 0.91
N PHE A 34 -7.65 -30.93 0.40
CA PHE A 34 -7.92 -30.47 -0.97
C PHE A 34 -7.64 -28.97 -1.17
N GLU A 35 -8.06 -28.13 -0.22
CA GLU A 35 -7.74 -26.70 -0.27
C GLU A 35 -6.22 -26.47 -0.20
N LYS A 36 -5.53 -27.15 0.73
CA LYS A 36 -4.08 -27.06 0.89
C LYS A 36 -3.32 -27.44 -0.39
N TRP A 37 -3.73 -28.52 -1.05
CA TRP A 37 -3.11 -28.95 -2.32
C TRP A 37 -3.35 -27.91 -3.43
N GLY A 38 -4.60 -27.45 -3.60
CA GLY A 38 -4.95 -26.45 -4.59
C GLY A 38 -4.20 -25.14 -4.39
N ASP A 39 -4.14 -24.64 -3.14
CA ASP A 39 -3.41 -23.43 -2.79
C ASP A 39 -1.89 -23.60 -2.98
N GLN A 40 -1.32 -24.77 -2.67
CA GLN A 40 0.11 -25.01 -2.91
C GLN A 40 0.47 -24.89 -4.39
N VAL A 41 -0.34 -25.47 -5.29
CA VAL A 41 -0.11 -25.38 -6.73
C VAL A 41 -0.28 -23.95 -7.23
N ILE A 42 -1.38 -23.29 -6.85
CA ILE A 42 -1.68 -21.91 -7.25
C ILE A 42 -0.58 -20.95 -6.78
N ASN A 43 -0.15 -21.05 -5.52
CA ASN A 43 0.91 -20.21 -4.97
C ASN A 43 2.26 -20.49 -5.63
N SER A 44 2.59 -21.75 -5.93
CA SER A 44 3.83 -22.10 -6.64
C SER A 44 3.85 -21.47 -8.05
N LEU A 45 2.76 -21.58 -8.79
CA LEU A 45 2.64 -20.96 -10.12
C LEU A 45 2.68 -19.43 -10.04
N TYR A 46 2.07 -18.83 -9.01
CA TYR A 46 2.14 -17.39 -8.76
C TYR A 46 3.56 -16.91 -8.48
N VAL A 47 4.33 -17.63 -7.65
CA VAL A 47 5.73 -17.31 -7.37
C VAL A 47 6.58 -17.45 -8.63
N ILE A 48 6.40 -18.54 -9.40
CA ILE A 48 7.09 -18.74 -10.68
C ILE A 48 6.77 -17.58 -11.64
N TRP A 49 5.51 -17.16 -11.73
CA TRP A 49 5.10 -16.01 -12.54
C TRP A 49 5.80 -14.73 -12.09
N LYS A 50 5.81 -14.43 -10.78
CA LYS A 50 6.46 -13.23 -10.24
C LYS A 50 7.96 -13.21 -10.55
N ILE A 51 8.67 -14.32 -10.30
CA ILE A 51 10.09 -14.45 -10.63
C ILE A 51 10.30 -14.32 -12.14
N GLY A 52 9.44 -15.00 -12.93
CA GLY A 52 9.47 -14.99 -14.39
C GLY A 52 9.32 -13.60 -14.99
N VAL A 53 8.51 -12.73 -14.40
CA VAL A 53 8.39 -11.32 -14.84
C VAL A 53 9.72 -10.58 -14.66
N TYR A 54 10.40 -10.73 -13.51
CA TYR A 54 11.68 -10.08 -13.27
C TYR A 54 12.83 -10.65 -14.12
N THR A 55 12.77 -11.94 -14.47
CA THR A 55 13.76 -12.60 -15.33
C THR A 55 13.37 -12.60 -16.81
N SER A 56 12.21 -12.01 -17.17
CA SER A 56 11.63 -12.10 -18.51
C SER A 56 12.53 -11.60 -19.64
N PRO A 57 13.33 -10.52 -19.51
CA PRO A 57 14.20 -10.09 -20.61
C PRO A 57 15.27 -11.14 -20.94
N PHE A 58 15.79 -11.82 -19.92
CA PHE A 58 16.76 -12.90 -20.09
C PHE A 58 16.10 -14.16 -20.64
N LEU A 59 14.94 -14.55 -20.11
CA LEU A 59 14.18 -15.71 -20.57
C LEU A 59 13.74 -15.57 -22.03
N VAL A 60 13.25 -14.40 -22.44
CA VAL A 60 12.85 -14.13 -23.83
C VAL A 60 14.06 -14.21 -24.76
N GLY A 61 15.20 -13.66 -24.37
CA GLY A 61 16.45 -13.79 -25.12
C GLY A 61 16.87 -15.25 -25.32
N MET A 62 16.80 -16.06 -24.25
CA MET A 62 17.09 -17.51 -24.33
C MET A 62 16.11 -18.27 -25.23
N LEU A 63 14.80 -17.98 -25.11
CA LEU A 63 13.76 -18.61 -25.92
C LEU A 63 13.95 -18.27 -27.41
N TYR A 64 14.32 -17.02 -27.71
CA TYR A 64 14.64 -16.58 -29.06
C TYR A 64 15.85 -17.28 -29.64
N GLN A 65 16.97 -17.33 -28.91
CA GLN A 65 18.19 -18.02 -29.35
C GLN A 65 17.98 -19.52 -29.59
N ARG A 66 17.01 -20.13 -28.91
CA ARG A 66 16.68 -21.56 -29.07
C ARG A 66 15.57 -21.84 -30.08
N GLY A 67 15.12 -20.83 -30.83
CA GLY A 67 14.11 -21.03 -31.89
C GLY A 67 12.70 -21.31 -31.38
N TYR A 68 12.36 -21.02 -30.12
CA TYR A 68 11.01 -21.28 -29.59
C TYR A 68 9.92 -20.39 -30.22
N PHE A 69 10.29 -19.37 -30.99
CA PHE A 69 9.37 -18.55 -31.78
C PHE A 69 9.17 -19.05 -33.23
N GLU A 70 9.80 -20.15 -33.62
CA GLU A 70 9.53 -20.86 -34.88
C GLU A 70 8.28 -21.75 -34.74
N PRO A 71 7.63 -22.20 -35.84
CA PRO A 71 6.36 -22.94 -35.78
C PRO A 71 6.38 -24.16 -34.84
N ASP A 72 7.44 -24.97 -34.86
CA ASP A 72 7.58 -26.16 -33.99
C ASP A 72 7.80 -25.77 -32.51
N GLY A 73 8.54 -24.69 -32.29
CA GLY A 73 8.75 -24.07 -30.99
C GLY A 73 7.45 -23.53 -30.39
N LEU A 74 6.64 -22.86 -31.21
CA LEU A 74 5.33 -22.32 -30.82
C LEU A 74 4.33 -23.42 -30.46
N ILE A 75 4.34 -24.56 -31.18
CA ILE A 75 3.51 -25.72 -30.80
C ILE A 75 3.93 -26.23 -29.42
N THR A 76 5.22 -26.32 -29.14
CA THR A 76 5.75 -26.76 -27.84
C THR A 76 5.37 -25.79 -26.72
N LEU A 77 5.52 -24.48 -26.96
CA LEU A 77 5.12 -23.44 -26.01
C LEU A 77 3.62 -23.47 -25.74
N THR A 78 2.80 -23.66 -26.77
CA THR A 78 1.34 -23.78 -26.65
C THR A 78 0.95 -24.98 -25.82
N LYS A 79 1.60 -26.15 -26.02
CA LYS A 79 1.39 -27.34 -25.19
C LYS A 79 1.74 -27.06 -23.73
N LEU A 80 2.88 -26.43 -23.46
CA LEU A 80 3.29 -26.07 -22.10
C LEU A 80 2.27 -25.15 -21.42
N VAL A 81 1.88 -24.05 -22.08
CA VAL A 81 0.90 -23.10 -21.57
C VAL A 81 -0.45 -23.79 -21.32
N THR A 82 -0.89 -24.64 -22.25
CA THR A 82 -2.15 -25.40 -22.11
C THR A 82 -2.07 -26.36 -20.93
N SER A 83 -0.97 -27.11 -20.77
CA SER A 83 -0.78 -28.03 -19.64
C SER A 83 -0.78 -27.29 -18.30
N VAL A 84 -0.06 -26.18 -18.19
CA VAL A 84 -0.08 -25.32 -16.99
C VAL A 84 -1.48 -24.78 -16.74
N GLY A 85 -2.20 -24.37 -17.79
CA GLY A 85 -3.58 -23.91 -17.72
C GLY A 85 -4.54 -24.97 -17.17
N VAL A 86 -4.44 -26.22 -17.65
CA VAL A 86 -5.24 -27.35 -17.15
C VAL A 86 -4.94 -27.62 -15.67
N ILE A 87 -3.67 -27.67 -15.29
CA ILE A 87 -3.25 -27.85 -13.88
C ILE A 87 -3.86 -26.74 -13.00
N LEU A 88 -3.83 -25.50 -13.47
CA LEU A 88 -4.37 -24.35 -12.76
C LEU A 88 -5.89 -24.45 -12.60
N VAL A 89 -6.65 -24.77 -13.65
CA VAL A 89 -8.10 -24.98 -13.59
C VAL A 89 -8.47 -26.09 -12.60
N VAL A 90 -7.79 -27.24 -12.68
CA VAL A 90 -8.01 -28.36 -11.76
C VAL A 90 -7.72 -27.95 -10.32
N SER A 91 -6.65 -27.18 -10.09
CA SER A 91 -6.28 -26.68 -8.76
C SER A 91 -7.33 -25.74 -8.18
N PHE A 92 -7.90 -24.84 -8.97
CA PHE A 92 -9.00 -23.98 -8.55
C PHE A 92 -10.27 -24.77 -8.20
N CYS A 93 -10.62 -25.79 -8.98
CA CYS A 93 -11.76 -26.67 -8.69
C CYS A 93 -11.57 -27.45 -7.38
N ILE A 94 -10.40 -28.07 -7.19
CA ILE A 94 -10.09 -28.83 -5.96
C ILE A 94 -10.08 -27.89 -4.75
N ARG A 95 -9.54 -26.67 -4.88
CA ARG A 95 -9.62 -25.64 -3.85
C ARG A 95 -11.06 -25.26 -3.50
N GLY A 96 -11.89 -25.01 -4.51
CA GLY A 96 -13.31 -24.67 -4.32
C GLY A 96 -14.08 -25.77 -3.59
N MET A 97 -13.80 -27.04 -3.89
CA MET A 97 -14.38 -28.20 -3.20
C MET A 97 -13.96 -28.24 -1.73
N GLY A 98 -12.66 -28.11 -1.44
CA GLY A 98 -12.14 -28.10 -0.08
C GLY A 98 -12.72 -26.99 0.80
N ARG A 99 -12.95 -25.80 0.21
CA ARG A 99 -13.60 -24.65 0.85
C ARG A 99 -15.07 -24.86 1.11
N ALA A 100 -15.82 -25.41 0.15
CA ALA A 100 -17.24 -25.68 0.28
C ALA A 100 -17.55 -26.72 1.38
N GLU A 101 -16.63 -27.65 1.62
CA GLU A 101 -16.72 -28.64 2.71
C GLU A 101 -16.29 -28.10 4.08
N ASN A 102 -15.68 -26.92 4.15
CA ASN A 102 -15.22 -26.35 5.42
C ASN A 102 -16.31 -25.43 6.03
N PRO A 103 -16.91 -25.81 7.17
CA PRO A 103 -17.98 -25.01 7.79
C PRO A 103 -17.49 -23.64 8.25
N THR A 104 -16.23 -23.54 8.67
CA THR A 104 -15.63 -22.26 9.08
C THR A 104 -15.49 -21.32 7.89
N TYR A 105 -15.03 -21.84 6.76
CA TYR A 105 -14.87 -21.06 5.54
C TYR A 105 -16.20 -20.60 4.95
N THR A 106 -17.20 -21.49 4.91
CA THR A 106 -18.53 -21.16 4.40
C THR A 106 -19.24 -20.11 5.26
N ARG A 107 -19.03 -20.12 6.58
CA ARG A 107 -19.51 -19.07 7.49
C ARG A 107 -18.83 -17.72 7.19
N PHE A 108 -17.51 -17.71 7.05
CA PHE A 108 -16.77 -16.52 6.61
C PHE A 108 -17.29 -15.98 5.28
N LEU A 109 -17.42 -16.84 4.27
CA LEU A 109 -17.87 -16.45 2.94
C LEU A 109 -19.28 -15.86 2.98
N ALA A 110 -20.19 -16.44 3.76
CA ALA A 110 -21.52 -15.89 3.96
C ALA A 110 -21.47 -14.49 4.60
N THR A 111 -20.66 -14.30 5.64
CA THR A 111 -20.46 -12.98 6.28
C THR A 111 -19.89 -11.95 5.28
N LEU A 112 -18.92 -12.35 4.46
CA LEU A 112 -18.33 -11.48 3.44
C LEU A 112 -19.35 -11.10 2.36
N GLN A 113 -20.11 -12.06 1.84
CA GLN A 113 -21.15 -11.80 0.84
C GLN A 113 -22.25 -10.88 1.38
N SER A 114 -22.63 -11.05 2.65
CA SER A 114 -23.54 -10.14 3.34
C SER A 114 -22.95 -8.73 3.43
N ALA A 115 -21.68 -8.60 3.83
CA ALA A 115 -21.00 -7.31 3.96
C ALA A 115 -20.84 -6.57 2.62
N GLN A 116 -20.61 -7.30 1.53
CA GLN A 116 -20.52 -6.74 0.18
C GLN A 116 -21.87 -6.23 -0.35
N LYS A 117 -22.98 -6.78 0.14
CA LYS A 117 -24.33 -6.34 -0.24
C LYS A 117 -24.78 -5.12 0.57
N ASP A 118 -24.60 -5.19 1.89
CA ASP A 118 -24.95 -4.11 2.81
C ASP A 118 -24.07 -4.19 4.08
N LEU A 119 -23.31 -3.12 4.33
CA LEU A 119 -22.36 -3.06 5.44
C LEU A 119 -23.00 -2.39 6.65
N SER A 120 -23.80 -3.14 7.38
CA SER A 120 -24.32 -2.70 8.69
C SER A 120 -23.26 -2.81 9.79
N PRO A 121 -23.36 -2.06 10.90
CA PRO A 121 -22.41 -2.12 12.00
C PRO A 121 -22.25 -3.53 12.61
N SER A 122 -23.33 -4.31 12.67
CA SER A 122 -23.29 -5.68 13.21
C SER A 122 -22.58 -6.65 12.25
N ILE A 123 -22.81 -6.52 10.94
CA ILE A 123 -22.11 -7.32 9.93
C ILE A 123 -20.62 -6.96 9.91
N LYS A 124 -20.30 -5.66 10.03
CA LYS A 124 -18.92 -5.21 10.15
C LYS A 124 -18.22 -5.85 11.36
N GLN A 125 -18.86 -5.85 12.53
CA GLN A 125 -18.29 -6.48 13.72
C GLN A 125 -18.01 -7.97 13.50
N GLN A 126 -18.87 -8.68 12.79
CA GLN A 126 -18.64 -10.08 12.42
C GLN A 126 -17.52 -10.23 11.38
N LEU A 127 -17.43 -9.33 10.40
CA LEU A 127 -16.39 -9.36 9.37
C LEU A 127 -15.01 -9.10 9.97
N ASN A 128 -14.91 -8.18 10.94
CA ASN A 128 -13.70 -7.88 11.70
C ASN A 128 -13.17 -9.07 12.50
N MET A 129 -13.93 -10.15 12.66
CA MET A 129 -13.43 -11.40 13.24
C MET A 129 -12.56 -12.21 12.27
N TYR A 130 -12.46 -11.82 11.00
CA TYR A 130 -11.72 -12.55 9.98
C TYR A 130 -10.61 -11.67 9.39
N ASP A 131 -9.40 -12.20 9.28
CA ASP A 131 -8.35 -11.65 8.42
C ASP A 131 -8.29 -12.45 7.12
N PHE A 132 -8.42 -11.78 5.99
CA PHE A 132 -8.53 -12.37 4.66
C PHE A 132 -7.93 -11.44 3.61
N GLU A 133 -7.83 -11.90 2.36
CA GLU A 133 -7.31 -11.09 1.26
C GLU A 133 -8.01 -9.73 1.15
N PHE A 134 -7.24 -8.66 1.36
CA PHE A 134 -7.76 -7.29 1.43
C PHE A 134 -8.50 -6.86 0.16
N LYS A 135 -8.15 -7.41 -1.01
CA LYS A 135 -8.86 -7.15 -2.27
C LYS A 135 -10.37 -7.39 -2.14
N ALA A 136 -10.80 -8.39 -1.36
CA ALA A 136 -12.21 -8.68 -1.18
C ALA A 136 -12.92 -7.83 -0.11
N TRP A 137 -12.17 -7.09 0.70
CA TRP A 137 -12.72 -6.23 1.75
C TRP A 137 -13.63 -5.16 1.14
N PRO A 138 -14.85 -4.92 1.66
CA PRO A 138 -15.77 -3.94 1.12
C PRO A 138 -15.25 -2.52 1.34
N VAL A 139 -15.42 -1.64 0.35
CA VAL A 139 -15.06 -0.22 0.49
C VAL A 139 -16.02 0.44 1.48
N GLU A 140 -15.48 1.00 2.56
CA GLU A 140 -16.27 1.59 3.66
C GLU A 140 -16.37 3.10 3.58
N TYR A 141 -15.40 3.71 2.91
CA TYR A 141 -15.33 5.14 2.68
C TYR A 141 -14.86 5.40 1.27
N LYS A 142 -15.53 6.32 0.58
CA LYS A 142 -15.16 6.79 -0.75
C LYS A 142 -14.91 8.29 -0.66
N SER A 143 -13.72 8.73 -1.04
CA SER A 143 -13.47 10.14 -1.22
C SER A 143 -14.27 10.64 -2.42
N THR A 144 -15.11 11.66 -2.22
CA THR A 144 -16.05 12.18 -3.22
C THR A 144 -15.63 13.52 -3.81
N VAL A 145 -14.63 14.17 -3.21
CA VAL A 145 -14.22 15.53 -3.57
C VAL A 145 -12.74 15.48 -3.93
N GLU A 146 -12.41 15.81 -5.18
CA GLU A 146 -11.10 16.38 -5.46
C GLU A 146 -11.06 17.68 -4.67
N HIS A 147 -10.18 17.79 -3.67
CA HIS A 147 -9.83 19.11 -3.14
C HIS A 147 -9.42 19.95 -4.35
N SER A 148 -10.30 20.85 -4.76
CA SER A 148 -10.03 21.72 -5.89
C SER A 148 -8.73 22.42 -5.60
N ASP A 149 -7.84 22.46 -6.58
CA ASP A 149 -6.59 23.21 -6.54
C ASP A 149 -6.88 24.70 -6.29
N SER A 150 -7.20 25.05 -5.04
CA SER A 150 -6.87 26.31 -4.40
C SER A 150 -5.39 26.31 -3.97
N ASN A 151 -4.60 25.40 -4.56
CA ASN A 151 -3.16 25.47 -4.55
C ASN A 151 -2.73 26.80 -5.18
N PRO A 152 -1.86 27.58 -4.52
CA PRO A 152 -0.86 28.32 -5.26
C PRO A 152 -0.14 27.26 -6.10
N LYS A 153 -0.16 27.41 -7.43
CA LYS A 153 0.72 26.66 -8.34
C LYS A 153 2.06 26.49 -7.64
N ALA A 154 2.60 25.28 -7.60
CA ALA A 154 3.93 25.03 -7.07
C ALA A 154 4.82 26.19 -7.52
N LEU A 155 5.49 26.84 -6.58
CA LEU A 155 6.45 27.91 -6.86
C LEU A 155 7.73 27.29 -7.48
N SER A 156 7.59 26.24 -8.28
CA SER A 156 8.53 25.94 -9.33
C SER A 156 8.34 27.02 -10.38
N VAL A 157 9.04 28.14 -10.20
CA VAL A 157 9.39 29.00 -11.34
C VAL A 157 9.98 28.03 -12.37
N PRO A 158 9.30 27.76 -13.50
CA PRO A 158 9.92 26.97 -14.53
C PRO A 158 11.17 27.77 -14.90
N LYS A 159 12.36 27.21 -14.73
CA LYS A 159 13.55 27.81 -15.35
C LYS A 159 13.15 28.01 -16.81
N GLN A 160 13.06 29.27 -17.25
CA GLN A 160 12.76 29.61 -18.63
C GLN A 160 13.93 29.10 -19.47
N LEU A 161 13.85 27.83 -19.86
CA LEU A 161 14.83 27.19 -20.71
C LEU A 161 14.68 27.80 -22.10
N THR A 162 15.77 28.30 -22.63
CA THR A 162 15.79 28.77 -24.02
C THR A 162 15.48 27.61 -24.97
N PHE A 163 14.82 27.87 -26.10
CA PHE A 163 14.41 26.86 -27.09
C PHE A 163 15.50 25.80 -27.41
N PRO A 164 16.78 26.15 -27.62
CA PRO A 164 17.85 25.15 -27.83
C PRO A 164 18.14 24.27 -26.59
N GLN A 165 18.01 24.79 -25.37
CA GLN A 165 18.19 24.01 -24.14
C GLN A 165 17.06 23.00 -23.94
N CYS A 166 15.84 23.32 -24.39
CA CYS A 166 14.71 22.39 -24.36
C CYS A 166 14.97 21.16 -25.24
N LEU A 167 15.50 21.36 -26.46
CA LEU A 167 15.83 20.27 -27.38
C LEU A 167 16.91 19.33 -26.83
N LEU A 168 17.94 19.88 -26.18
CA LEU A 168 18.99 19.10 -25.53
C LEU A 168 18.50 18.26 -24.34
N GLN A 169 17.37 18.63 -23.72
CA GLN A 169 16.79 17.89 -22.59
C GLN A 169 15.86 16.76 -23.00
N ILE A 170 15.40 16.70 -24.26
CA ILE A 170 14.47 15.67 -24.73
C ILE A 170 15.00 14.24 -24.47
N PRO A 171 16.27 13.90 -24.79
CA PRO A 171 16.79 12.56 -24.49
C PRO A 171 16.76 12.24 -23.00
N TYR A 172 17.13 13.20 -22.14
CA TYR A 172 17.10 13.01 -20.68
C TYR A 172 15.69 12.81 -20.16
N ARG A 173 14.70 13.55 -20.65
CA ARG A 173 13.28 13.38 -20.30
C ARG A 173 12.75 12.01 -20.68
N ILE A 174 13.07 11.53 -21.88
CA ILE A 174 12.65 10.19 -22.32
C ILE A 174 13.26 9.13 -21.41
N ILE A 175 14.58 9.19 -21.15
CA ILE A 175 15.25 8.22 -20.28
C ILE A 175 14.71 8.30 -18.85
N ALA A 176 14.54 9.51 -18.31
CA ALA A 176 13.99 9.75 -16.98
C ALA A 176 12.58 9.19 -16.83
N TYR A 177 11.71 9.43 -17.81
CA TYR A 177 10.35 8.89 -17.83
C TYR A 177 10.37 7.36 -17.75
N PHE A 178 11.12 6.69 -18.63
CA PHE A 178 11.24 5.24 -18.60
C PHE A 178 11.86 4.74 -17.29
N ALA A 179 12.92 5.38 -16.79
CA ALA A 179 13.59 4.99 -15.55
C ALA A 179 12.61 5.02 -14.37
N ILE A 180 11.88 6.13 -14.17
CA ILE A 180 10.91 6.26 -13.08
C ILE A 180 9.76 5.25 -13.18
N HIS A 181 9.20 5.07 -14.38
CA HIS A 181 8.01 4.22 -14.56
C HIS A 181 8.30 2.71 -14.55
N THR A 182 9.57 2.33 -14.71
CA THR A 182 10.02 0.93 -14.68
C THR A 182 10.59 0.53 -13.31
N PHE A 183 11.64 1.19 -12.84
CA PHE A 183 12.32 0.81 -11.59
C PHE A 183 12.49 1.95 -10.58
N GLY A 184 12.57 3.21 -11.03
CA GLY A 184 12.90 4.34 -10.17
C GLY A 184 11.91 4.55 -9.03
N ILE A 185 10.60 4.47 -9.29
CA ILE A 185 9.59 4.58 -8.21
C ILE A 185 9.71 3.46 -7.17
N ARG A 186 10.16 2.27 -7.58
CA ARG A 186 10.38 1.11 -6.70
C ARG A 186 11.67 1.23 -5.89
N LEU A 187 12.66 1.98 -6.38
CA LEU A 187 13.85 2.31 -5.61
C LEU A 187 13.55 3.37 -4.56
N ILE A 188 12.71 4.36 -4.89
CA ILE A 188 12.31 5.41 -3.96
C ILE A 188 11.39 4.81 -2.88
N TYR A 189 10.43 3.96 -3.28
CA TYR A 189 9.49 3.24 -2.41
C TYR A 189 9.63 1.71 -2.54
N PRO A 190 10.67 1.10 -1.93
CA PRO A 190 10.90 -0.34 -1.99
C PRO A 190 9.76 -1.16 -1.38
N GLY A 191 8.95 -0.58 -0.49
CA GLY A 191 7.75 -1.25 0.03
C GLY A 191 6.75 -1.69 -1.04
N THR A 192 6.81 -1.14 -2.27
CA THR A 192 6.00 -1.58 -3.43
C THR A 192 6.51 -2.85 -4.12
N ILE A 193 7.72 -3.33 -3.78
CA ILE A 193 8.34 -4.48 -4.42
C ILE A 193 7.66 -5.76 -3.92
N GLY A 194 6.99 -6.48 -4.82
CA GLY A 194 6.21 -7.66 -4.44
C GLY A 194 7.01 -8.78 -3.76
N ILE A 195 8.30 -8.94 -4.08
CA ILE A 195 9.18 -9.92 -3.38
C ILE A 195 9.44 -9.46 -1.94
N LEU A 196 9.69 -8.17 -1.70
CA LEU A 196 9.87 -7.63 -0.36
C LEU A 196 8.60 -7.83 0.47
N GLN A 197 7.43 -7.51 -0.10
CA GLN A 197 6.14 -7.73 0.58
C GLN A 197 5.89 -9.21 0.89
N MET A 198 6.27 -10.13 0.00
CA MET A 198 6.17 -11.57 0.25
C MET A 198 7.07 -12.00 1.42
N VAL A 199 8.29 -11.48 1.51
CA VAL A 199 9.20 -11.74 2.64
C VAL A 199 8.63 -11.18 3.95
N LEU A 200 8.00 -10.01 3.90
CA LEU A 200 7.43 -9.34 5.06
C LEU A 200 6.02 -9.84 5.44
N GLU A 201 5.36 -10.65 4.61
CA GLU A 201 3.93 -11.04 4.79
C GLU A 201 3.64 -11.57 6.20
N GLN A 202 4.53 -12.41 6.74
CA GLN A 202 4.36 -12.98 8.09
C GLN A 202 4.50 -11.92 9.19
N SER A 203 5.48 -11.02 9.07
CA SER A 203 5.69 -9.93 10.03
C SER A 203 4.55 -8.91 9.99
N LEU A 204 4.03 -8.60 8.79
CA LEU A 204 2.85 -7.74 8.64
C LEU A 204 1.60 -8.39 9.24
N LEU A 205 1.39 -9.70 9.03
CA LEU A 205 0.27 -10.43 9.63
C LEU A 205 0.35 -10.45 11.17
N GLN A 206 1.54 -10.69 11.73
CA GLN A 206 1.77 -10.64 13.18
C GLN A 206 1.57 -9.23 13.74
N GLY A 207 2.10 -8.22 13.07
CA GLY A 207 1.91 -6.82 13.43
C GLY A 207 0.44 -6.42 13.45
N ARG A 208 -0.29 -6.70 12.37
CA ARG A 208 -1.74 -6.46 12.30
C ARG A 208 -2.51 -7.23 13.37
N SER A 209 -2.17 -8.50 13.59
CA SER A 209 -2.79 -9.31 14.63
C SER A 209 -2.64 -8.69 16.01
N ARG A 210 -1.44 -8.23 16.35
CA ARG A 210 -1.16 -7.51 17.59
C ARG A 210 -2.02 -6.25 17.71
N LEU A 211 -2.16 -5.48 16.63
CA LEU A 211 -2.98 -4.27 16.59
C LEU A 211 -4.48 -4.56 16.83
N VAL A 212 -5.01 -5.62 16.20
CA VAL A 212 -6.42 -6.03 16.36
C VAL A 212 -6.68 -6.62 17.75
N GLU A 213 -5.83 -7.54 18.22
CA GLU A 213 -6.08 -8.32 19.43
C GLU A 213 -5.76 -7.54 20.72
N LEU A 214 -4.63 -6.81 20.77
CA LEU A 214 -4.21 -6.10 21.98
C LEU A 214 -4.75 -4.67 22.06
N TYR A 215 -4.94 -4.02 20.92
CA TYR A 215 -5.33 -2.61 20.87
C TYR A 215 -6.73 -2.39 20.28
N HIS A 216 -7.48 -3.47 20.03
CA HIS A 216 -8.83 -3.43 19.47
C HIS A 216 -8.91 -2.61 18.16
N GLY A 217 -7.88 -2.76 17.33
CA GLY A 217 -7.80 -2.12 16.02
C GLY A 217 -8.89 -2.60 15.08
N GLU A 218 -9.53 -1.66 14.39
CA GLU A 218 -10.50 -1.92 13.34
C GLU A 218 -9.88 -1.59 11.98
N ARG A 219 -9.89 -2.56 11.05
CA ARG A 219 -9.39 -2.37 9.70
C ARG A 219 -10.45 -1.76 8.79
N PHE A 220 -10.03 -0.95 7.83
CA PHE A 220 -10.89 -0.27 6.87
C PHE A 220 -10.28 -0.31 5.48
N LYS A 221 -11.16 -0.30 4.46
CA LYS A 221 -10.78 0.02 3.08
C LYS A 221 -11.32 1.39 2.69
N ILE A 222 -10.40 2.27 2.29
CA ILE A 222 -10.67 3.66 1.89
C ILE A 222 -10.41 3.79 0.39
N GLU A 223 -11.41 4.14 -0.42
CA GLU A 223 -11.25 4.39 -1.86
C GLU A 223 -10.95 5.87 -2.11
N THR A 224 -9.86 6.14 -2.82
CA THR A 224 -9.42 7.48 -3.22
C THR A 224 -10.17 7.97 -4.47
N VAL A 225 -10.01 9.26 -4.78
CA VAL A 225 -10.59 9.87 -5.99
C VAL A 225 -10.12 9.19 -7.29
N ASP A 226 -8.88 8.70 -7.32
CA ASP A 226 -8.28 7.97 -8.45
C ASP A 226 -8.49 6.45 -8.39
N LYS A 227 -9.44 5.98 -7.58
CA LYS A 227 -9.86 4.56 -7.45
C LYS A 227 -8.80 3.63 -6.90
N ASN A 228 -7.79 4.16 -6.22
CA ASN A 228 -6.93 3.35 -5.38
C ASN A 228 -7.68 2.96 -4.10
N GLU A 229 -7.45 1.75 -3.63
CA GLU A 229 -7.97 1.22 -2.38
C GLU A 229 -6.84 1.26 -1.37
N ILE A 230 -7.02 1.98 -0.26
CA ILE A 230 -6.03 2.16 0.79
C ILE A 230 -6.40 1.30 2.00
N ASP A 231 -5.43 0.49 2.44
CA ASP A 231 -5.50 -0.33 3.64
C ASP A 231 -5.14 0.50 4.86
N ALA A 232 -6.10 0.65 5.77
CA ALA A 232 -5.97 1.44 6.98
C ALA A 232 -6.47 0.68 8.21
N LEU A 233 -5.90 1.00 9.36
CA LEU A 233 -6.31 0.47 10.66
C LEU A 233 -6.46 1.60 11.67
N TYR A 234 -7.60 1.64 12.33
CA TYR A 234 -7.97 2.63 13.32
C TYR A 234 -8.01 2.01 14.72
N ILE A 235 -7.39 2.68 15.68
CA ILE A 235 -7.42 2.34 17.10
C ILE A 235 -8.03 3.50 17.87
N SER A 236 -9.19 3.27 18.48
CA SER A 236 -9.85 4.26 19.32
C SER A 236 -9.35 4.18 20.77
N ARG A 237 -8.88 5.30 21.31
CA ARG A 237 -8.59 5.50 22.73
C ARG A 237 -9.54 6.50 23.40
N ARG A 238 -10.55 7.00 22.67
CA ARG A 238 -11.57 7.92 23.20
C ARG A 238 -12.21 7.34 24.46
N GLY A 239 -12.27 8.14 25.53
CA GLY A 239 -12.80 7.72 26.83
C GLY A 239 -11.92 6.76 27.65
N ASN A 240 -10.86 6.19 27.06
CA ASN A 240 -10.00 5.21 27.74
C ASN A 240 -8.71 5.83 28.30
N THR A 241 -8.26 6.97 27.76
CA THR A 241 -7.00 7.62 28.10
C THR A 241 -7.16 9.14 28.06
N THR A 242 -6.23 9.87 28.69
CA THR A 242 -6.22 11.34 28.67
C THR A 242 -6.01 11.92 27.27
N ASN A 243 -5.22 11.25 26.43
CA ASN A 243 -4.90 11.69 25.06
C ASN A 243 -5.87 11.15 24.00
N GLY A 244 -6.78 10.24 24.36
CA GLY A 244 -7.56 9.47 23.39
C GLY A 244 -8.53 10.25 22.52
N ASN A 245 -8.86 11.50 22.86
CA ASN A 245 -9.65 12.38 22.00
C ASN A 245 -8.83 13.01 20.86
N THR A 246 -7.50 12.91 20.91
CA THR A 246 -6.60 13.31 19.83
C THR A 246 -6.27 12.09 18.96
N LEU A 247 -6.42 12.24 17.64
CA LEU A 247 -6.02 11.25 16.65
C LEU A 247 -4.60 11.54 16.16
N VAL A 248 -3.76 10.52 16.07
CA VAL A 248 -2.48 10.59 15.35
C VAL A 248 -2.60 9.81 14.05
N VAL A 249 -2.48 10.49 12.91
CA VAL A 249 -2.42 9.86 11.59
C VAL A 249 -0.95 9.60 11.24
N CYS A 250 -0.59 8.33 11.08
CA CYS A 250 0.79 7.90 10.87
C CYS A 250 1.11 7.77 9.38
N CYS A 251 2.10 8.51 8.90
CA CYS A 251 2.61 8.47 7.53
C CYS A 251 3.99 7.79 7.54
N GLU A 252 4.04 6.56 7.02
CA GLU A 252 5.18 5.67 7.13
C GLU A 252 6.36 6.03 6.21
N GLY A 253 7.48 5.33 6.41
CA GLY A 253 8.68 5.42 5.59
C GLY A 253 8.56 4.67 4.26
N ASN A 254 9.61 4.72 3.43
CA ASN A 254 9.60 4.15 2.08
C ASN A 254 9.60 2.61 1.99
N ALA A 255 9.84 1.95 3.12
CA ALA A 255 9.62 0.52 3.36
C ALA A 255 8.80 0.28 4.64
N GLY A 256 8.15 1.33 5.15
CA GLY A 256 7.33 1.27 6.36
C GLY A 256 5.91 0.84 6.05
N PHE A 257 5.31 0.12 6.99
CA PHE A 257 3.93 -0.37 6.93
C PHE A 257 3.28 -0.10 8.27
N TYR A 258 1.99 0.27 8.29
CA TYR A 258 1.34 0.60 9.56
C TYR A 258 1.36 -0.57 10.55
N GLU A 259 1.42 -1.81 10.05
CA GLU A 259 1.44 -3.02 10.86
C GLU A 259 2.65 -3.12 11.79
N ILE A 260 3.80 -2.57 11.37
CA ILE A 260 5.10 -2.76 12.04
C ILE A 260 5.91 -1.47 12.17
N GLY A 261 5.32 -0.33 11.79
CA GLY A 261 5.99 0.96 11.71
C GLY A 261 5.74 1.86 12.91
N ILE A 262 5.60 3.15 12.64
CA ILE A 262 5.60 4.21 13.66
C ILE A 262 4.31 4.27 14.48
N ALA A 263 3.26 3.54 14.09
CA ALA A 263 1.95 3.55 14.75
C ALA A 263 2.01 3.14 16.23
N ILE A 264 2.97 2.31 16.64
CA ILE A 264 3.09 1.84 18.03
C ILE A 264 3.39 2.97 19.02
N THR A 265 4.22 3.94 18.63
CA THR A 265 4.65 5.06 19.49
C THR A 265 3.46 5.90 19.99
N PRO A 266 2.56 6.42 19.13
CA PRO A 266 1.39 7.14 19.60
C PRO A 266 0.36 6.24 20.31
N ILE A 267 0.26 4.94 19.98
CA ILE A 267 -0.61 3.99 20.71
C ILE A 267 -0.15 3.87 22.17
N GLU A 268 1.15 3.73 22.41
CA GLU A 268 1.74 3.62 23.75
C GLU A 268 1.68 4.94 24.52
N ALA A 269 1.75 6.07 23.82
CA ALA A 269 1.51 7.40 24.39
C ALA A 269 0.02 7.71 24.66
N GLY A 270 -0.89 6.75 24.44
CA GLY A 270 -2.31 6.84 24.77
C GLY A 270 -3.15 7.63 23.76
N TYR A 271 -2.68 7.87 22.54
CA TYR A 271 -3.48 8.54 21.51
C TYR A 271 -4.39 7.55 20.79
N SER A 272 -5.49 8.05 20.22
CA SER A 272 -6.14 7.32 19.13
C SER A 272 -5.24 7.37 17.90
N VAL A 273 -5.22 6.30 17.11
CA VAL A 273 -4.27 6.17 15.99
C VAL A 273 -4.96 5.72 14.72
N LEU A 274 -4.58 6.32 13.61
CA LEU A 274 -4.95 5.88 12.26
C LEU A 274 -3.67 5.58 11.49
N GLY A 275 -3.37 4.30 11.33
CA GLY A 275 -2.30 3.81 10.47
C GLY A 275 -2.85 3.50 9.08
N TRP A 276 -2.06 3.75 8.04
CA TRP A 276 -2.43 3.45 6.66
C TRP A 276 -1.19 3.09 5.84
N ASN A 277 -1.39 2.33 4.77
CA ASN A 277 -0.33 1.93 3.85
C ASN A 277 -0.37 2.78 2.58
N HIS A 278 0.80 3.28 2.14
CA HIS A 278 0.98 4.01 0.89
C HIS A 278 0.38 3.25 -0.32
N PRO A 279 -0.07 3.94 -1.38
CA PRO A 279 -0.37 3.33 -2.66
C PRO A 279 0.65 2.25 -3.09
N GLY A 280 0.17 1.03 -3.30
CA GLY A 280 0.99 -0.13 -3.67
C GLY A 280 1.69 -0.88 -2.52
N PHE A 281 1.48 -0.50 -1.26
CA PHE A 281 2.01 -1.18 -0.07
C PHE A 281 0.98 -2.12 0.55
N GLY A 282 1.37 -3.35 0.87
CA GLY A 282 0.52 -4.29 1.59
C GLY A 282 -0.81 -4.52 0.86
N GLY A 283 -1.93 -4.23 1.53
CA GLY A 283 -3.25 -4.29 0.90
C GLY A 283 -3.54 -3.16 -0.09
N SER A 284 -2.83 -2.04 -0.03
CA SER A 284 -3.14 -0.85 -0.82
C SER A 284 -2.84 -1.03 -2.31
N THR A 285 -3.74 -0.57 -3.17
CA THR A 285 -3.54 -0.57 -4.64
C THR A 285 -2.85 0.71 -5.12
N GLY A 286 -2.51 0.78 -6.42
CA GLY A 286 -1.85 1.95 -7.01
C GLY A 286 -0.32 1.91 -6.96
N ARG A 287 0.30 3.09 -7.06
CA ARG A 287 1.74 3.31 -6.93
C ARG A 287 2.00 4.66 -6.26
N PRO A 288 3.07 4.80 -5.46
CA PRO A 288 3.29 5.96 -4.59
C PRO A 288 3.89 7.15 -5.37
N TYR A 289 3.32 7.47 -6.53
CA TYR A 289 3.63 8.71 -7.22
C TYR A 289 3.06 9.90 -6.44
N PRO A 290 3.69 11.09 -6.51
CA PRO A 290 3.25 12.25 -5.75
C PRO A 290 1.74 12.56 -5.85
N PRO A 291 1.06 12.46 -7.02
CA PRO A 291 -0.38 12.65 -7.08
C PRO A 291 -1.19 11.58 -6.32
N GLN A 292 -0.81 10.31 -6.42
CA GLN A 292 -1.52 9.22 -5.72
C GLN A 292 -1.28 9.27 -4.22
N GLU A 293 -0.07 9.63 -3.78
CA GLU A 293 0.26 9.86 -2.37
C GLU A 293 -0.61 10.96 -1.77
N LYS A 294 -0.77 12.09 -2.48
CA LYS A 294 -1.67 13.19 -2.08
C LYS A 294 -3.12 12.73 -1.99
N ASN A 295 -3.62 12.05 -3.03
CA ASN A 295 -4.99 11.52 -3.05
C ASN A 295 -5.25 10.52 -1.91
N ALA A 296 -4.25 9.70 -1.57
CA ALA A 296 -4.34 8.73 -0.49
C ALA A 296 -4.41 9.40 0.89
N ILE A 297 -3.47 10.30 1.21
CA ILE A 297 -3.51 10.99 2.52
C ILE A 297 -4.74 11.90 2.62
N ASP A 298 -5.19 12.50 1.52
CA ASP A 298 -6.43 13.26 1.48
C ASP A 298 -7.65 12.39 1.84
N ALA A 299 -7.78 11.22 1.21
CA ALA A 299 -8.86 10.28 1.52
C ALA A 299 -8.80 9.80 2.97
N VAL A 300 -7.60 9.59 3.52
CA VAL A 300 -7.38 9.23 4.94
C VAL A 300 -7.81 10.36 5.88
N MET A 301 -7.50 11.62 5.55
CA MET A 301 -7.93 12.79 6.32
C MET A 301 -9.44 12.99 6.26
N GLN A 302 -10.03 12.92 5.08
CA GLN A 302 -11.49 13.00 4.94
C GLN A 302 -12.20 11.86 5.67
N PHE A 303 -11.65 10.64 5.65
CA PHE A 303 -12.15 9.52 6.44
C PHE A 303 -12.08 9.81 7.95
N ALA A 304 -10.95 10.33 8.44
CA ALA A 304 -10.80 10.71 9.84
C ALA A 304 -11.81 11.78 10.30
N ILE A 305 -12.08 12.76 9.44
CA ILE A 305 -12.99 13.88 9.73
C ILE A 305 -14.45 13.43 9.60
N ASN A 306 -14.82 12.89 8.44
CA ASN A 306 -16.22 12.68 8.07
C ASN A 306 -16.79 11.36 8.61
N LYS A 307 -15.96 10.31 8.70
CA LYS A 307 -16.40 8.98 9.15
C LYS A 307 -16.06 8.70 10.61
N LEU A 308 -14.84 9.03 11.05
CA LEU A 308 -14.44 8.84 12.45
C LEU A 308 -14.83 10.02 13.37
N GLY A 309 -15.19 11.18 12.80
CA GLY A 309 -15.72 12.33 13.53
C GLY A 309 -14.66 13.11 14.32
N TYR A 310 -13.38 13.04 13.95
CA TYR A 310 -12.36 13.91 14.54
C TYR A 310 -12.43 15.31 13.91
N LYS A 311 -12.46 16.35 14.75
CA LYS A 311 -12.23 17.71 14.27
C LYS A 311 -10.76 17.88 13.88
N PRO A 312 -10.41 18.66 12.84
CA PRO A 312 -9.02 18.93 12.47
C PRO A 312 -8.14 19.33 13.66
N GLU A 313 -8.61 20.23 14.53
CA GLU A 313 -7.93 20.70 15.76
C GLU A 313 -7.58 19.59 16.77
N ASN A 314 -8.08 18.36 16.57
CA ASN A 314 -7.79 17.17 17.36
C ASN A 314 -7.02 16.10 16.57
N ILE A 315 -6.41 16.45 15.43
CA ILE A 315 -5.61 15.55 14.59
C ILE A 315 -4.16 16.00 14.62
N ILE A 316 -3.24 15.08 14.91
CA ILE A 316 -1.80 15.24 14.73
C ILE A 316 -1.38 14.40 13.53
N LEU A 317 -0.59 14.98 12.65
CA LEU A 317 0.07 14.22 11.58
C LEU A 317 1.47 13.82 12.05
N PHE A 318 1.81 12.54 11.92
CA PHE A 318 3.13 12.02 12.27
C PHE A 318 3.77 11.39 11.05
N GLY A 319 4.77 12.06 10.46
CA GLY A 319 5.52 11.57 9.31
C GLY A 319 6.91 11.09 9.68
N TRP A 320 7.28 9.91 9.19
CA TRP A 320 8.63 9.37 9.33
C TRP A 320 9.32 9.26 7.97
N SER A 321 10.56 9.74 7.87
CA SER A 321 11.35 9.67 6.64
C SER A 321 10.58 10.24 5.44
N ILE A 322 10.37 9.44 4.38
CA ILE A 322 9.61 9.85 3.19
C ILE A 322 8.16 10.24 3.50
N GLY A 323 7.56 9.71 4.58
CA GLY A 323 6.24 10.08 5.07
C GLY A 323 6.15 11.54 5.55
N GLY A 324 7.29 12.23 5.68
CA GLY A 324 7.34 13.69 5.81
C GLY A 324 6.69 14.41 4.62
N TYR A 325 6.79 13.87 3.41
CA TYR A 325 6.18 14.47 2.21
C TYR A 325 4.65 14.43 2.28
N THR A 326 4.07 13.29 2.62
CA THR A 326 2.61 13.13 2.72
C THR A 326 2.04 13.90 3.90
N SER A 327 2.68 13.83 5.07
CA SER A 327 2.26 14.55 6.27
C SER A 327 2.36 16.07 6.11
N THR A 328 3.41 16.60 5.50
CA THR A 328 3.50 18.05 5.23
C THR A 328 2.49 18.52 4.20
N TRP A 329 2.23 17.74 3.15
CA TRP A 329 1.17 18.07 2.19
C TRP A 329 -0.20 18.14 2.87
N ALA A 330 -0.51 17.16 3.73
CA ALA A 330 -1.77 17.16 4.47
C ALA A 330 -1.82 18.29 5.50
N ALA A 331 -0.72 18.64 6.18
CA ALA A 331 -0.67 19.77 7.09
C ALA A 331 -0.96 21.11 6.37
N MET A 332 -0.39 21.29 5.18
CA MET A 332 -0.67 22.45 4.33
C MET A 332 -2.14 22.50 3.89
N SER A 333 -2.71 21.37 3.47
CA SER A 333 -4.10 21.29 2.97
C SER A 333 -5.15 21.39 4.09
N TYR A 334 -4.80 20.98 5.31
CA TYR A 334 -5.64 20.99 6.50
C TYR A 334 -4.96 21.83 7.60
N PRO A 335 -4.90 23.18 7.46
CA PRO A 335 -4.09 24.03 8.32
C PRO A 335 -4.56 24.08 9.78
N ASP A 336 -5.80 23.68 10.05
CA ASP A 336 -6.41 23.66 11.39
C ASP A 336 -6.03 22.42 12.21
N ILE A 337 -5.15 21.54 11.71
CA ILE A 337 -4.69 20.38 12.49
C ILE A 337 -3.96 20.80 13.77
N LYS A 338 -4.02 19.94 14.79
CA LYS A 338 -3.41 20.17 16.11
C LYS A 338 -1.89 20.38 16.05
N GLY A 339 -1.22 19.70 15.12
CA GLY A 339 0.22 19.81 14.95
C GLY A 339 0.79 18.78 13.99
N LEU A 340 2.03 19.01 13.57
CA LEU A 340 2.79 18.16 12.69
C LEU A 340 4.07 17.67 13.40
N VAL A 341 4.28 16.35 13.40
CA VAL A 341 5.51 15.71 13.88
C VAL A 341 6.27 15.13 12.70
N LEU A 342 7.54 15.52 12.55
CA LEU A 342 8.44 15.04 11.50
C LEU A 342 9.63 14.34 12.14
N ASP A 343 9.71 13.01 12.04
CA ASP A 343 10.83 12.21 12.52
C ASP A 343 11.74 11.79 11.37
N ALA A 344 13.02 12.18 11.48
CA ALA A 344 14.10 11.79 10.57
C ALA A 344 13.66 11.94 9.11
N THR A 345 13.20 13.13 8.74
CA THR A 345 12.79 13.46 7.37
C THR A 345 13.85 14.32 6.67
N PHE A 346 13.57 14.69 5.42
CA PHE A 346 14.40 15.54 4.58
C PHE A 346 13.60 16.76 4.09
N ASP A 347 14.27 17.75 3.54
CA ASP A 347 13.66 18.94 2.94
C ASP A 347 13.33 18.73 1.45
N ASP A 348 14.21 18.05 0.72
CA ASP A 348 14.07 17.68 -0.69
C ASP A 348 14.66 16.30 -0.97
N VAL A 349 13.97 15.47 -1.77
CA VAL A 349 14.47 14.15 -2.16
C VAL A 349 15.60 14.22 -3.20
N LEU A 350 15.70 15.29 -3.99
CA LEU A 350 16.68 15.36 -5.08
C LEU A 350 18.13 15.18 -4.59
N PRO A 351 18.62 15.91 -3.56
CA PRO A 351 19.98 15.73 -3.05
C PRO A 351 20.26 14.28 -2.62
N LEU A 352 19.27 13.62 -2.00
CA LEU A 352 19.39 12.23 -1.57
C LEU A 352 19.46 11.27 -2.77
N ALA A 353 18.62 11.48 -3.78
CA ALA A 353 18.60 10.66 -4.99
C ALA A 353 19.92 10.78 -5.76
N VAL A 354 20.45 12.00 -5.91
CA VAL A 354 21.75 12.23 -6.58
C VAL A 354 22.90 11.61 -5.79
N ASN A 355 22.89 11.69 -4.46
CA ASN A 355 23.94 11.12 -3.60
C ASN A 355 24.07 9.59 -3.73
N HIS A 356 22.97 8.90 -4.05
CA HIS A 356 22.93 7.43 -4.19
C HIS A 356 23.13 6.94 -5.63
N MET A 357 23.23 7.84 -6.62
CA MET A 357 23.35 7.50 -8.02
C MET A 357 24.75 7.77 -8.56
N PRO A 358 25.20 7.04 -9.60
CA PRO A 358 26.46 7.35 -10.25
C PRO A 358 26.47 8.82 -10.76
N ARG A 359 27.57 9.56 -10.53
CA ARG A 359 27.64 11.00 -10.84
C ARG A 359 27.20 11.37 -12.27
N TRP A 360 27.51 10.51 -13.25
CA TRP A 360 27.17 10.68 -14.66
C TRP A 360 25.65 10.58 -14.96
N TRP A 361 24.85 10.07 -14.01
CA TRP A 361 23.38 10.04 -14.10
C TRP A 361 22.72 11.32 -13.56
N GLY A 362 23.48 12.24 -12.95
CA GLY A 362 22.94 13.44 -12.29
C GLY A 362 21.86 14.18 -13.08
N PRO A 363 22.08 14.56 -14.36
CA PRO A 363 21.06 15.24 -15.16
C PRO A 363 19.77 14.44 -15.37
N ILE A 364 19.89 13.12 -15.55
CA ILE A 364 18.72 12.23 -15.72
C ILE A 364 17.95 12.13 -14.40
N VAL A 365 18.66 11.98 -13.28
CA VAL A 365 18.07 11.91 -11.93
C VAL A 365 17.38 13.22 -11.59
N GLU A 366 17.97 14.37 -11.92
CA GLU A 366 17.36 15.68 -11.71
C GLU A 366 16.04 15.79 -12.47
N VAL A 367 16.02 15.47 -13.77
CA VAL A 367 14.79 15.47 -14.57
C VAL A 367 13.76 14.48 -14.02
N ALA A 368 14.19 13.25 -13.70
CA ALA A 368 13.34 12.20 -13.17
C ALA A 368 12.64 12.61 -11.86
N ILE A 369 13.39 13.16 -10.91
CA ILE A 369 12.84 13.62 -9.63
C ILE A 369 11.95 14.84 -9.86
N ARG A 370 12.44 15.88 -10.54
CA ARG A 370 11.70 17.14 -10.67
C ARG A 370 10.42 17.02 -11.49
N GLU A 371 10.39 16.17 -12.52
CA GLU A 371 9.22 16.05 -13.39
C GLU A 371 8.24 14.94 -12.97
N HIS A 372 8.69 13.93 -12.19
CA HIS A 372 7.83 12.78 -11.87
C HIS A 372 7.71 12.44 -10.38
N VAL A 373 8.71 12.75 -9.55
CA VAL A 373 8.74 12.38 -8.12
C VAL A 373 9.28 13.52 -7.26
N ASN A 374 8.74 14.73 -7.45
CA ASN A 374 9.23 15.94 -6.78
C ASN A 374 8.71 15.98 -5.33
N LEU A 375 9.38 15.24 -4.43
CA LEU A 375 9.06 15.22 -3.01
C LEU A 375 9.76 16.39 -2.30
N ASN A 376 9.16 17.58 -2.44
CA ASN A 376 9.65 18.79 -1.79
C ASN A 376 8.84 19.05 -0.50
N ILE A 377 9.43 18.68 0.63
CA ILE A 377 8.82 18.78 1.96
C ILE A 377 8.83 20.24 2.43
N ILE A 378 9.92 20.97 2.18
CA ILE A 378 10.04 22.36 2.63
C ILE A 378 9.00 23.26 1.96
N GLU A 379 8.69 23.05 0.68
CA GLU A 379 7.64 23.79 -0.04
C GLU A 379 6.24 23.62 0.56
N ASN A 380 5.95 22.44 1.10
CA ASN A 380 4.69 22.18 1.81
C ASN A 380 4.75 22.78 3.23
N LEU A 381 5.86 22.54 3.94
CA LEU A 381 6.01 22.91 5.35
C LEU A 381 5.90 24.41 5.59
N VAL A 382 6.50 25.25 4.73
CA VAL A 382 6.45 26.72 4.88
C VAL A 382 5.04 27.31 4.74
N LYS A 383 4.08 26.53 4.23
CA LYS A 383 2.68 26.94 4.06
C LYS A 383 1.80 26.50 5.23
N TYR A 384 2.29 25.64 6.11
CA TYR A 384 1.54 25.23 7.31
C TYR A 384 1.78 26.23 8.45
N PRO A 385 0.74 26.90 8.96
CA PRO A 385 0.90 27.94 9.98
C PRO A 385 0.94 27.39 11.42
N GLY A 386 0.64 26.10 11.63
CA GLY A 386 0.50 25.50 12.95
C GLY A 386 1.82 24.97 13.54
N PRO A 387 1.77 24.35 14.73
CA PRO A 387 2.96 23.91 15.44
C PRO A 387 3.63 22.71 14.76
N VAL A 388 4.95 22.76 14.65
CA VAL A 388 5.78 21.71 14.04
C VAL A 388 6.81 21.22 15.06
N PHE A 389 6.90 19.91 15.23
CA PHE A 389 7.96 19.25 16.01
C PHE A 389 8.86 18.43 15.08
N ILE A 390 10.14 18.78 15.01
CA ILE A 390 11.12 18.13 14.13
C ILE A 390 12.09 17.34 14.99
N ILE A 391 12.22 16.04 14.70
CA ILE A 391 13.19 15.14 15.32
C ILE A 391 14.27 14.84 14.30
N ARG A 392 15.51 15.26 14.59
CA ARG A 392 16.68 14.94 13.77
C ARG A 392 17.53 13.90 14.49
N ARG A 393 17.90 12.84 13.78
CA ARG A 393 18.82 11.82 14.27
C ARG A 393 20.26 12.26 13.95
N THR A 394 21.12 12.28 14.95
CA THR A 394 22.51 12.76 14.84
C THR A 394 23.42 11.82 14.05
N GLU A 395 23.07 10.53 14.02
CA GLU A 395 23.83 9.46 13.36
C GLU A 395 22.99 8.80 12.26
N ASP A 396 22.24 9.60 11.51
CA ASP A 396 21.41 9.11 10.39
C ASP A 396 22.28 8.73 9.19
N GLU A 397 22.40 7.44 8.90
CA GLU A 397 23.17 6.92 7.75
C GLU A 397 22.39 6.95 6.43
N VAL A 398 21.08 7.20 6.47
CA VAL A 398 20.19 7.13 5.31
C VAL A 398 19.96 8.52 4.74
N ILE A 399 19.63 9.48 5.61
CA ILE A 399 19.40 10.89 5.27
C ILE A 399 20.65 11.68 5.65
N CYS A 400 21.79 11.27 5.11
CA CYS A 400 23.04 12.01 5.16
C CYS A 400 23.53 12.27 3.74
N LEU A 401 23.98 13.50 3.49
CA LEU A 401 24.70 13.86 2.27
C LEU A 401 26.18 13.53 2.51
N ARG A 402 26.81 12.81 1.56
CA ARG A 402 28.23 12.44 1.65
C ARG A 402 29.15 13.48 1.02
#